data_AF-A0A2V6Z1F8-F1
#
_entry.id   AF-A0A2V6Z1F8-F1
#
_cell.length_a   1.000
_cell.length_b   1.000
_cell.length_c   1.000
_cell.angle_alpha   90.00
_cell.angle_beta   90.00
_cell.angle_gamma   90.00
#
_symmetry.space_group_name_H-M   'P 1'
#
loop_
_entity.id
_entity.type
_entity.pdbx_description
1 polymer ?
#
loop_
_entity_poly.entity_id
_entity_poly.type
_entity_poly.pdbx_seq_one_letter_code
_entity_poly.pdbx_strand_id
1 'polypeptide(L)' 'MLIPRCHIVWFPPYAPDLNPVELLWSYLKYGRLANLAPDTVDDIQSNVRRERRRLTRHPQLLRSFFRHTALPFRV' A
#
# COMPACT_ATOMS: atom_id res chain seq x y z
N MET A 1 13.60 -10.15 -23.47
CA MET A 1 12.84 -9.94 -22.23
C MET A 1 13.78 -9.21 -21.26
N LEU A 2 13.58 -7.91 -21.01
CA LEU A 2 14.48 -7.12 -20.17
C LEU A 2 14.08 -7.34 -18.70
N ILE A 3 14.99 -7.87 -17.87
CA ILE A 3 14.76 -7.94 -16.42
C ILE A 3 14.89 -6.50 -15.88
N PRO A 4 13.89 -5.97 -15.16
CA PRO A 4 14.01 -4.64 -14.58
C PRO A 4 15.16 -4.60 -13.58
N ARG A 5 16.00 -3.57 -13.65
CA ARG A 5 17.08 -3.34 -12.69
C ARG A 5 16.49 -2.83 -11.38
N CYS A 6 16.65 -3.60 -10.31
CA CYS A 6 16.29 -3.19 -8.95
C CYS A 6 17.52 -2.70 -8.21
N HIS A 7 17.39 -1.60 -7.47
CA HIS A 7 18.40 -1.06 -6.57
C HIS A 7 17.88 -1.11 -5.14
N ILE A 8 18.70 -1.60 -4.22
CA ILE A 8 18.41 -1.58 -2.79
C ILE A 8 18.91 -0.25 -2.24
N VAL A 9 18.08 0.42 -1.45
CA VAL A 9 18.42 1.67 -0.76
C VAL A 9 18.36 1.45 0.74
N TRP A 10 19.20 2.16 1.49
CA TRP A 10 19.13 2.13 2.95
C TRP A 10 17.83 2.76 3.43
N PHE A 11 17.19 2.15 4.42
CA PHE A 11 15.98 2.66 5.08
C PHE A 11 16.24 2.75 6.59
N PRO A 12 15.98 3.90 7.24
CA PRO A 12 16.23 4.06 8.66
C PRO A 12 15.37 3.11 9.49
N PRO A 13 15.91 2.57 10.61
CA PRO A 13 15.13 1.75 11.52
C PRO A 13 14.03 2.61 12.17
N TYR A 14 12.89 1.97 12.48
CA TYR A 14 11.76 2.59 13.21
C TYR A 14 11.19 3.88 12.59
N ALA A 15 11.20 4.00 11.25
CA ALA A 15 10.65 5.17 10.54
C ALA A 15 9.35 4.85 9.77
N PRO A 16 8.22 4.56 10.43
CA PRO A 16 6.96 4.23 9.75
C PRO A 16 6.44 5.39 8.89
N ASP A 17 6.70 6.64 9.28
CA ASP A 17 6.29 7.84 8.52
C ASP A 17 6.97 7.95 7.15
N LEU A 18 8.09 7.24 6.95
CA LEU A 18 8.77 7.15 5.66
C LEU A 18 8.26 5.98 4.81
N ASN A 19 7.51 5.04 5.39
CA ASN A 19 7.05 3.85 4.69
C ASN A 19 5.66 4.06 4.05
N PRO A 20 5.55 4.23 2.72
CA PRO A 20 4.27 4.50 2.06
C PRO A 20 3.30 3.30 2.15
N VAL A 21 3.81 2.11 2.47
CA VAL A 21 2.98 0.93 2.72
C VAL A 21 2.12 1.09 3.98
N GLU A 22 2.56 1.86 4.98
CA GLU A 22 1.74 2.15 6.16
C GLU A 22 0.50 2.99 5.79
N LEU A 23 0.66 3.98 4.91
CA LEU A 23 -0.47 4.78 4.41
C LEU A 23 -1.45 3.95 3.58
N LEU A 24 -0.92 3.04 2.75
CA LEU A 24 -1.74 2.06 2.04
C LEU A 24 -2.55 1.19 3.01
N TRP A 25 -1.92 0.68 4.07
CA TRP A 25 -2.59 -0.14 5.07
C TRP A 25 -3.62 0.64 5.87
N SER A 26 -3.32 1.89 6.25
CA SER A 26 -4.27 2.78 6.91
C SER A 26 -5.51 3.02 6.05
N TYR A 27 -5.33 3.33 4.76
CA TYR A 27 -6.43 3.49 3.80
C TYR A 27 -7.29 2.22 3.68
N LEU A 28 -6.67 1.04 3.66
CA LEU A 28 -7.40 -0.23 3.61
C LEU A 28 -8.16 -0.49 4.90
N LYS A 29 -7.50 -0.44 6.06
CA LYS A 29 -8.06 -0.84 7.35
C LYS A 29 -9.14 0.13 7.85
N TYR A 30 -8.87 1.42 7.78
CA TYR A 30 -9.74 2.45 8.37
C TYR A 30 -10.67 3.12 7.34
N GLY A 31 -10.44 2.91 6.04
CA GLY A 31 -11.29 3.45 4.98
C GLY A 31 -12.09 2.37 4.26
N ARG A 32 -11.42 1.46 3.55
CA ARG A 32 -12.07 0.54 2.60
C ARG A 32 -12.69 -0.69 3.24
N LEU A 33 -12.08 -1.18 4.31
CA LEU A 33 -12.46 -2.39 5.03
C LEU A 33 -12.92 -2.05 6.46
N ALA A 34 -13.19 -0.77 6.74
CA ALA A 34 -13.73 -0.36 8.02
C ALA A 34 -15.05 -1.09 8.29
N ASN A 35 -15.19 -1.65 9.49
CA ASN A 35 -16.36 -2.42 9.93
C ASN A 35 -16.66 -3.69 9.12
N LEU A 36 -15.73 -4.17 8.28
CA LEU A 36 -15.88 -5.49 7.68
C LEU A 36 -15.78 -6.55 8.79
N ALA A 37 -16.81 -7.36 8.94
CA ALA A 37 -16.87 -8.48 9.87
C ALA A 37 -17.02 -9.81 9.09
N PRO A 38 -15.93 -10.32 8.49
CA PRO A 38 -15.96 -11.56 7.73
C PRO A 38 -15.91 -12.79 8.65
N ASP A 39 -16.58 -13.86 8.25
CA ASP A 39 -16.67 -15.10 9.05
C ASP A 39 -15.44 -16.00 8.88
N THR A 40 -14.73 -15.86 7.75
CA THR A 40 -13.58 -16.72 7.42
C THR A 40 -12.34 -15.92 7.02
N VAL A 41 -11.18 -16.57 7.12
CA VAL A 41 -9.91 -16.02 6.60
C VAL A 41 -9.97 -15.83 5.08
N ASP A 42 -10.66 -16.72 4.36
CA ASP A 42 -10.82 -16.61 2.91
C ASP A 42 -11.63 -15.38 2.50
N ASP A 43 -12.63 -15.00 3.30
CA ASP A 43 -13.40 -13.78 3.11
C ASP A 43 -12.53 -12.53 3.33
N ILE A 44 -11.69 -12.52 4.37
CA ILE A 44 -10.70 -11.45 4.60
C ILE A 44 -9.81 -11.32 3.37
N GLN A 45 -9.18 -12.42 2.95
CA GLN A 45 -8.25 -12.39 1.83
C GLN A 45 -8.92 -11.93 0.53
N SER A 46 -10.14 -12.39 0.27
CA SER A 46 -10.91 -12.04 -0.92
C SER A 46 -11.26 -10.55 -0.95
N ASN A 47 -11.67 -9.99 0.18
CA ASN A 47 -11.93 -8.56 0.33
C ASN A 47 -10.67 -7.70 0.16
N VAL A 48 -9.56 -8.09 0.81
CA VAL A 48 -8.26 -7.41 0.64
C VAL A 48 -7.80 -7.48 -0.82
N ARG A 49 -7.88 -8.64 -1.47
CA ARG A 49 -7.54 -8.81 -2.90
C ARG A 49 -8.40 -7.93 -3.81
N ARG A 50 -9.70 -7.79 -3.50
CA ARG A 50 -10.62 -6.91 -4.24
C ARG A 50 -10.23 -5.45 -4.11
N GLU A 51 -9.97 -4.96 -2.91
CA GLU A 51 -9.56 -3.57 -2.70
C GLU A 51 -8.16 -3.27 -3.27
N ARG A 52 -7.23 -4.23 -3.19
CA ARG A 52 -5.92 -4.13 -3.87
C ARG A 52 -6.07 -4.02 -5.39
N ARG A 53 -6.94 -4.84 -6.01
CA ARG A 53 -7.27 -4.75 -7.45
C ARG A 53 -7.92 -3.43 -7.82
N ARG A 54 -8.69 -2.81 -6.92
CA ARG A 54 -9.20 -1.46 -7.12
C ARG A 54 -8.05 -0.45 -7.15
N LEU A 55 -7.11 -0.52 -6.21
CA LEU A 55 -5.96 0.38 -6.15
C LEU A 55 -5.05 0.29 -7.38
N THR A 56 -4.83 -0.89 -7.94
CA THR A 56 -4.05 -1.04 -9.19
C THR A 56 -4.69 -0.30 -10.37
N ARG A 57 -5.99 -0.02 -10.32
CA ARG A 57 -6.71 0.78 -11.32
C ARG A 57 -6.68 2.29 -11.03
N HIS A 58 -6.12 2.72 -9.90
CA HIS A 58 -6.03 4.11 -9.47
C HIS A 58 -4.58 4.51 -9.21
N PRO A 59 -3.73 4.61 -10.25
CA PRO A 59 -2.29 4.86 -10.10
C PRO A 59 -1.98 6.20 -9.41
N GLN A 60 -2.86 7.21 -9.55
CA GLN A 60 -2.68 8.50 -8.88
C GLN A 60 -2.85 8.41 -7.35
N LEU A 61 -3.74 7.52 -6.87
CA LEU A 61 -3.92 7.25 -5.44
C LEU A 61 -2.74 6.45 -4.88
N LEU A 62 -2.22 5.46 -5.64
CA LEU A 62 -0.99 4.78 -5.25
C LEU A 62 0.19 5.77 -5.12
N ARG A 63 0.33 6.68 -6.09
CA ARG A 63 1.35 7.74 -6.06
C ARG A 63 1.13 8.75 -4.94
N SER A 64 -0.10 9.02 -4.51
CA SER A 64 -0.33 9.92 -3.37
C SER A 64 0.22 9.36 -2.06
N PHE A 65 0.26 8.03 -1.86
CA PHE A 65 0.86 7.45 -0.66
C PHE A 65 2.37 7.76 -0.59
N PHE A 66 3.09 7.65 -1.72
CA PHE A 66 4.50 8.06 -1.79
C PHE A 66 4.70 9.56 -1.56
N ARG A 67 3.81 10.40 -2.13
CA ARG A 67 3.90 11.86 -1.96
C ARG A 67 3.65 12.34 -0.53
N HIS A 68 2.99 11.54 0.30
CA HIS A 68 2.71 11.87 1.70
C HIS A 68 3.79 11.36 2.67
N THR A 69 4.79 10.64 2.20
CA THR A 69 5.98 10.34 3.00
C THR A 69 7.08 11.35 2.73
N ALA A 70 8.00 11.53 3.67
CA ALA A 70 9.19 12.36 3.45
C ALA A 70 10.29 11.63 2.63
N LEU A 71 9.91 10.64 1.82
CA LEU A 71 10.86 9.96 0.94
C LEU A 71 11.36 10.91 -0.15
N PRO A 72 12.68 10.93 -0.43
CA PRO A 72 13.25 11.78 -1.47
C PRO A 72 12.93 11.31 -2.91
N PHE A 73 12.20 10.21 -3.07
CA PHE A 73 11.84 9.64 -4.37
C PHE A 73 10.55 10.28 -4.91
N ARG A 74 10.62 10.90 -6.09
CA ARG A 74 9.42 11.32 -6.83
C ARG A 74 8.93 10.13 -7.66
N VAL A 75 7.88 9.47 -7.18
CA VAL A 75 7.30 8.26 -7.81
C VAL A 75 6.21 8.59 -8.82
#